data_AF-A0A1G2LA53-F1
#
_entry.id   AF-A0A1G2LA53-F1
#
_cell.length_a   1.000
_cell.length_b   1.000
_cell.length_c   1.000
_cell.angle_alpha   90.00
_cell.angle_beta   90.00
_cell.angle_gamma   90.00
#
_symmetry.space_group_name_H-M   'P 1'
#
loop_
_entity.id
_entity.type
_entity.pdbx_description
1 polymer ?
#
loop_
_entity_poly.entity_id
_entity_poly.type
_entity_poly.pdbx_seq_one_letter_code
_entity_poly.pdbx_strand_id
1 'polypeptide(L)' 'MDPELRQKLEAQDQKLDRIERSVEQTRRYFLITLIVTAVVIVLPLLGLVIVIPQFLSAYNSALEGL' A
#
# COMPACT_ATOMS: atom_id res chain seq x y z
N MET A 1 -22.78 -20.16 38.00
CA MET A 1 -21.59 -20.15 37.12
C MET A 1 -20.38 -19.90 37.99
N ASP A 2 -19.33 -20.68 37.84
CA ASP A 2 -18.08 -20.48 38.58
C ASP A 2 -17.49 -19.10 38.29
N PRO A 3 -17.05 -18.35 39.33
CA PRO A 3 -16.47 -17.02 39.17
C PRO A 3 -15.18 -17.02 38.35
N GLU A 4 -14.35 -18.08 38.46
CA GLU A 4 -13.15 -18.23 37.63
C GLU A 4 -13.48 -18.39 36.13
N LEU A 5 -14.57 -19.10 35.82
CA LEU A 5 -15.00 -19.29 34.44
C LEU A 5 -15.49 -17.98 33.83
N ARG A 6 -16.23 -17.18 34.59
CA ARG A 6 -16.66 -15.84 34.16
C ARG A 6 -15.48 -14.91 33.89
N GLN A 7 -14.50 -14.89 34.79
CA GLN A 7 -13.30 -14.08 34.60
C GLN A 7 -12.50 -14.49 33.36
N LYS A 8 -12.40 -15.79 33.07
CA LYS A 8 -11.77 -16.29 31.85
C LYS A 8 -12.53 -15.94 30.58
N LEU A 9 -13.86 -15.87 30.62
CA LEU A 9 -14.68 -15.46 29.48
C LEU A 9 -14.52 -13.96 29.21
N GLU A 10 -14.61 -13.11 30.25
CA GLU A 10 -14.39 -11.67 30.11
C GLU A 10 -12.97 -11.34 29.59
N ALA A 11 -11.96 -12.07 30.07
CA ALA A 11 -10.59 -11.91 29.59
C ALA A 11 -10.41 -12.35 28.12
N GLN A 12 -11.23 -13.29 27.64
CA GLN A 12 -11.23 -13.72 26.24
C GLN A 12 -11.96 -12.72 25.34
N ASP A 13 -13.13 -12.22 25.76
CA ASP A 13 -13.87 -11.19 25.02
C ASP A 13 -13.00 -9.93 24.82
N GLN A 14 -12.30 -9.48 25.86
CA GLN A 14 -11.38 -8.35 25.74
C GLN A 14 -10.23 -8.59 24.74
N LYS A 15 -9.78 -9.84 24.58
CA LYS A 15 -8.75 -10.17 23.58
C LYS A 15 -9.35 -10.18 22.18
N LEU A 16 -10.56 -10.71 22.01
CA LEU A 16 -11.26 -10.72 20.73
C LEU A 16 -11.54 -9.29 20.23
N ASP A 17 -12.01 -8.40 21.10
CA ASP A 17 -12.22 -6.99 20.76
C ASP A 17 -10.93 -6.31 20.28
N ARG A 18 -9.80 -6.61 20.92
CA ARG A 18 -8.49 -6.06 20.52
C ARG A 18 -8.04 -6.62 19.17
N ILE A 19 -8.27 -7.91 18.92
CA ILE A 19 -7.93 -8.55 17.65
C ILE A 19 -8.78 -7.94 16.53
N GLU A 20 -10.09 -7.82 16.72
CA GLU A 20 -11.00 -7.25 15.72
C GLU A 20 -10.55 -5.84 15.32
N ARG A 21 -10.28 -4.98 16.31
CA ARG A 21 -9.76 -3.62 16.06
C ARG A 21 -8.43 -3.62 15.33
N SER A 22 -7.52 -4.53 15.66
CA SER A 22 -6.20 -4.62 15.02
C SER A 22 -6.30 -5.12 13.58
N VAL A 23 -7.22 -6.05 13.30
CA VAL A 23 -7.49 -6.57 11.96
C VAL A 23 -8.09 -5.48 11.08
N GLU A 24 -9.05 -4.70 11.58
CA GLU A 24 -9.65 -3.62 10.79
C GLU A 24 -8.62 -2.51 10.46
N GLN A 25 -7.75 -2.17 11.41
CA GLN A 25 -6.63 -1.26 11.15
C GLN A 25 -5.69 -1.82 10.10
N THR A 26 -5.32 -3.11 10.20
CA THR A 26 -4.45 -3.78 9.23
C THR A 26 -5.08 -3.76 7.84
N ARG A 27 -6.38 -4.04 7.71
CA ARG A 27 -7.12 -3.98 6.45
C ARG A 27 -7.05 -2.59 5.82
N ARG A 28 -7.28 -1.54 6.62
CA ARG A 28 -7.20 -0.15 6.14
C ARG A 28 -5.80 0.24 5.70
N TYR A 29 -4.79 -0.06 6.51
CA TYR A 29 -3.41 0.27 6.18
C TYR A 29 -2.90 -0.53 4.98
N PHE A 30 -3.26 -1.81 4.87
CA PHE A 30 -2.88 -2.65 3.75
C PHE A 30 -3.39 -2.07 2.42
N LEU A 31 -4.66 -1.66 2.36
CA LEU A 31 -5.23 -1.04 1.17
C LEU A 31 -4.52 0.26 0.79
N ILE A 32 -4.27 1.14 1.76
CA ILE A 32 -3.58 2.41 1.50
C ILE A 32 -2.14 2.14 1.04
N THR A 33 -1.41 1.27 1.72
CA THR A 33 -0.03 0.90 1.36
C THR A 33 0.03 0.28 -0.03
N LEU A 34 -0.93 -0.58 -0.40
CA LEU A 34 -1.01 -1.18 -1.73
C LEU A 34 -1.18 -0.11 -2.81
N ILE A 35 -2.11 0.84 -2.61
CA ILE A 35 -2.35 1.93 -3.55
C ILE A 35 -1.11 2.82 -3.67
N VAL A 36 -0.51 3.22 -2.55
CA VAL A 36 0.70 4.05 -2.54
C VAL A 36 1.85 3.34 -3.25
N THR A 37 2.06 2.05 -2.97
CA THR A 37 3.11 1.25 -3.61
C THR A 37 2.87 1.17 -5.12
N ALA A 38 1.63 0.90 -5.54
CA ALA A 38 1.28 0.87 -6.96
C ALA A 38 1.53 2.24 -7.62
N VAL A 39 1.14 3.34 -7.00
CA VAL A 39 1.37 4.69 -7.55
C VAL A 39 2.87 5.00 -7.64
N VAL A 40 3.65 4.73 -6.60
CA VAL A 40 5.09 5.02 -6.57
C VAL A 40 5.87 4.19 -7.60
N ILE A 41 5.40 2.99 -7.97
CA ILE A 41 6.08 2.14 -8.96
C ILE A 41 5.50 2.36 -10.36
N VAL A 42 4.19 2.24 -10.52
CA VAL A 42 3.52 2.25 -11.83
C VAL A 42 3.55 3.65 -12.46
N LEU A 43 3.36 4.71 -11.67
CA LEU A 43 3.26 6.07 -12.21
C LEU A 43 4.60 6.53 -12.81
N PRO A 44 5.77 6.33 -12.16
CA PRO A 44 7.06 6.58 -12.81
C PRO A 44 7.32 5.71 -14.04
N LEU A 45 6.95 4.43 -14.02
CA LEU A 45 7.12 3.54 -15.18
C LEU A 45 6.33 4.06 -16.39
N LEU A 46 5.07 4.47 -16.18
CA LEU A 46 4.26 5.09 -17.22
C LEU A 46 4.87 6.43 -17.70
N GLY A 47 5.40 7.23 -16.77
CA GLY A 47 6.12 8.45 -17.11
C GLY A 47 7.34 8.18 -18.00
N LEU A 48 8.12 7.15 -17.71
CA LEU A 48 9.29 6.77 -18.52
C LEU A 48 8.91 6.36 -19.94
N VAL A 49 7.81 5.61 -20.11
CA VAL A 49 7.32 5.23 -21.45
C VAL A 49 7.01 6.46 -22.31
N ILE A 50 6.61 7.58 -21.70
CA ILE A 50 6.33 8.84 -22.39
C ILE A 50 7.61 9.67 -22.59
N VAL A 51 8.45 9.78 -21.55
CA VAL A 51 9.64 10.65 -21.56
C VAL A 51 10.75 10.08 -22.44
N ILE A 52 10.97 8.76 -22.45
CA ILE A 52 12.03 8.12 -23.24
C ILE A 52 11.92 8.44 -24.75
N PRO A 53 10.77 8.27 -25.44
CA PRO A 53 10.69 8.58 -26.87
C PRO A 53 10.85 10.08 -27.16
N GLN A 54 10.34 10.95 -26.28
CA GLN A 54 10.54 12.39 -26.40
C GLN A 54 12.02 12.76 -26.28
N PHE A 55 12.72 12.16 -25.31
CA PHE A 55 14.16 12.35 -25.12
C PHE A 55 14.96 11.85 -26.32
N LEU A 56 14.65 10.66 -26.84
CA LEU A 56 15.33 10.10 -28.02
C LEU A 56 15.11 10.93 -29.28
N SER A 57 13.90 11.43 -29.50
CA SER A 57 13.62 12.31 -30.66
C SER A 57 14.40 13.62 -30.57
N ALA A 58 14.42 14.27 -29.40
CA ALA A 58 15.21 15.50 -29.19
C ALA A 58 16.71 15.26 -29.40
N TYR A 59 17.24 14.13 -28.90
CA TYR A 59 18.64 13.77 -29.09
C TYR A 59 19.00 13.54 -30.56
N ASN A 60 18.17 12.82 -31.31
CA ASN A 60 18.37 12.59 -32.74
C ASN A 60 18.32 13.89 -33.54
N SER A 61 17.37 14.79 -33.24
CA SER A 61 17.30 16.11 -33.90
C SER A 61 18.53 16.97 -33.64
N ALA A 62 19.10 16.91 -32.42
CA ALA A 62 20.34 17.62 -32.12
C ALA A 62 21.54 17.03 -32.88
N LEU A 63 21.57 15.70 -33.09
CA LEU A 63 22.62 15.03 -33.86
C LEU A 63 22.55 15.32 -35.36
N GLU A 64 21.35 15.42 -35.94
CA GLU A 64 21.14 15.76 -37.36
C GLU A 64 21.45 17.24 -37.68
N GLY A 65 21.42 18.11 -36.67
CA GLY A 65 21.71 19.54 -36.82
C GLY A 65 23.19 19.94 -36.69
N LEU A 66 24.07 19.00 -36.36
CA LEU A 66 25.53 19.14 -36.30
C LEU A 66 26.20 18.62 -37.57
#